data_AF-A0A7W7VHU2-F1
#
_entry.id   AF-A0A7W7VHU2-F1
#
_cell.length_a   1.000
_cell.length_b   1.000
_cell.length_c   1.000
_cell.angle_alpha   90.00
_cell.angle_beta   90.00
_cell.angle_gamma   90.00
#
_symmetry.space_group_name_H-M   'P 1'
#
loop_
_entity.id
_entity.type
_entity.pdbx_description
1 polymer ?
#
loop_
_entity_poly.entity_id
_entity_poly.type
_entity_poly.pdbx_seq_one_letter_code
_entity_poly.pdbx_strand_id
1 'polypeptide(L)'
;MNTESRAVRRPGRPPSLTRDDVARAALAEGLPHLSMPVVARRLGVSHSTLYRYVHDRDDLLLAAFDLALREFDWPDSSDMGWRELVTSFVDAVWRFLERHPGMAETVLQVPCMPGKALGIADQCVVGLVEAGLSARDAVIAVDFAADVTIAAEIGVRRMGRVFDTPRGRRSLRELYEGPDASRFERRGWLDDKVAIMLDGFAARMGQPVPTVSYGRPVTVRPAAATAPNRDAIAAAGRTVARRAGLHAVSVGSVAEELGTSMTAVRQVAGDRDGVVVAMLDAVAADMVVPDKVDDPRAEILGLVSAAYEVLAADPWSVLAITLDGLAGPRVMPVVRRLLDAFHAAGVPEADVPDVSRIVWEHLYGAVLGRFEKFDGETFANRTAAAADLPIPPARPGLAVLGLEIVVDGLLARFG
;
A
#
# COMPACT_ATOMS: atom_id res chain seq x y z
N MET A 1 19.15 -40.79 57.38
CA MET A 1 17.88 -40.54 56.67
C MET A 1 17.70 -39.03 56.63
N ASN A 2 18.15 -38.40 55.55
CA ASN A 2 18.07 -36.94 55.35
C ASN A 2 16.66 -36.61 54.84
N THR A 3 15.90 -35.83 55.59
CA THR A 3 14.69 -35.16 55.11
C THR A 3 15.05 -33.72 54.77
N GLU A 4 15.45 -33.48 53.52
CA GLU A 4 15.62 -32.14 52.97
C GLU A 4 14.25 -31.48 52.78
N SER A 5 13.99 -30.43 53.56
CA SER A 5 12.85 -29.54 53.38
C SER A 5 13.06 -28.71 52.11
N ARG A 6 12.35 -29.06 51.05
CA ARG A 6 12.36 -28.39 49.75
C ARG A 6 11.73 -26.99 49.90
N ALA A 7 12.56 -25.95 49.94
CA ALA A 7 12.12 -24.56 50.02
C ALA A 7 11.29 -24.18 48.78
N VAL A 8 10.02 -23.83 48.99
CA VAL A 8 9.13 -23.29 47.96
C VAL A 8 9.64 -21.91 47.57
N ARG A 9 10.12 -21.75 46.32
CA ARG A 9 10.45 -20.45 45.74
C ARG A 9 9.18 -19.61 45.66
N ARG A 10 9.15 -18.50 46.41
CA ARG A 10 8.09 -17.48 46.29
C ARG A 10 8.12 -16.88 44.88
N PRO A 11 6.97 -16.66 44.22
CA PRO A 11 6.94 -15.92 42.95
C PRO A 11 7.51 -14.51 43.15
N GLY A 12 8.50 -14.14 42.35
CA GLY A 12 9.06 -12.78 42.38
C GLY A 12 8.01 -11.73 42.00
N ARG A 13 8.18 -10.50 42.50
CA ARG A 13 7.35 -9.33 42.15
C ARG A 13 7.19 -9.27 40.62
N PRO A 14 5.97 -9.13 40.08
CA PRO A 14 5.76 -9.07 38.62
C PRO A 14 6.63 -7.97 38.01
N PRO A 15 7.16 -8.18 36.79
CA PRO A 15 8.00 -7.19 36.12
C PRO A 15 7.22 -5.86 36.02
N SER A 16 7.85 -4.77 36.44
CA SER A 16 7.21 -3.44 36.47
C SER A 16 7.03 -2.81 35.09
N LEU A 17 7.52 -3.45 34.04
CA LEU A 17 7.44 -3.01 32.66
C LEU A 17 7.13 -4.22 31.78
N THR A 18 6.16 -4.08 30.89
CA THR A 18 5.75 -5.08 29.90
C THR A 18 5.99 -4.59 28.48
N ARG A 19 5.91 -5.50 27.50
CA ARG A 19 5.98 -5.12 26.07
C ARG A 19 4.81 -4.22 25.67
N ASP A 20 3.63 -4.42 26.28
CA ASP A 20 2.46 -3.56 26.06
C ASP A 20 2.66 -2.15 26.63
N ASP A 21 3.37 -2.01 27.76
CA ASP A 21 3.73 -0.68 28.28
C ASP A 21 4.66 0.07 27.32
N VAL A 22 5.61 -0.66 26.73
CA VAL A 22 6.53 -0.13 25.71
C VAL A 22 5.78 0.29 24.43
N ALA A 23 4.90 -0.57 23.92
CA ALA A 23 4.05 -0.28 22.77
C ALA A 23 3.12 0.93 23.01
N ARG A 24 2.52 1.03 24.21
CA ARG A 24 1.66 2.17 24.58
C ARG A 24 2.45 3.48 24.66
N ALA A 25 3.68 3.44 25.14
CA ALA A 25 4.56 4.61 25.15
C ALA A 25 4.92 5.05 23.72
N ALA A 26 5.13 4.12 22.79
CA ALA A 26 5.36 4.42 21.38
C ALA A 26 4.13 5.05 20.71
N LEU A 27 2.94 4.49 20.90
CA LEU A 27 1.68 5.08 20.40
C LEU A 27 1.48 6.50 20.91
N ALA A 28 1.80 6.76 22.18
CA ALA A 28 1.65 8.07 22.78
C ALA A 28 2.71 9.10 22.32
N GLU A 29 3.87 8.65 21.81
CA GLU A 29 4.89 9.51 21.19
C GLU A 29 4.48 9.94 19.78
N GLY A 30 3.81 9.05 19.05
CA GLY A 30 3.42 9.26 17.66
C GLY A 30 4.35 8.49 16.71
N LEU A 31 3.75 7.72 15.81
CA LEU A 31 4.44 6.79 14.92
C LEU A 31 5.37 7.47 13.88
N PRO A 32 4.99 8.60 13.25
CA PRO A 32 5.81 9.23 12.21
C PRO A 32 7.18 9.75 12.69
N HIS A 33 7.32 10.02 14.00
CA HIS A 33 8.53 10.57 14.60
C HIS A 33 9.12 9.66 15.69
N LEU A 34 8.71 8.39 15.69
CA LEU A 34 9.06 7.44 16.74
C LEU A 34 10.58 7.27 16.89
N SER A 35 11.05 7.48 18.12
CA SER A 35 12.46 7.48 18.49
C SER A 35 12.71 6.64 19.74
N MET A 36 13.55 5.61 19.60
CA MET A 36 13.94 4.72 20.71
C MET A 36 14.38 5.48 21.99
N PRO A 37 15.23 6.54 21.92
CA PRO A 37 15.56 7.36 23.09
C PRO A 37 14.37 8.08 23.74
N VAL A 38 13.44 8.57 22.95
CA VAL A 38 12.29 9.33 23.46
C VAL A 38 11.34 8.39 24.20
N VAL A 39 11.09 7.20 23.65
CA VAL A 39 10.31 6.13 24.30
C VAL A 39 10.96 5.69 25.61
N ALA A 40 12.27 5.42 25.63
CA ALA A 40 12.98 5.03 26.85
C ALA A 40 12.87 6.09 27.94
N ARG A 41 13.05 7.37 27.59
CA ARG A 41 12.90 8.50 28.51
C ARG A 41 11.47 8.62 29.02
N ARG A 42 10.47 8.43 28.17
CA ARG A 42 9.05 8.49 28.55
C ARG A 42 8.68 7.41 29.56
N LEU A 43 9.26 6.22 29.42
CA LEU A 43 9.10 5.09 30.34
C LEU A 43 9.96 5.22 31.60
N GLY A 44 10.87 6.21 31.67
CA GLY A 44 11.80 6.36 32.79
C GLY A 44 12.83 5.24 32.90
N VAL A 45 13.13 4.55 31.79
CA VAL A 45 14.06 3.41 31.76
C VAL A 45 15.29 3.69 30.90
N SER A 46 16.36 2.92 31.10
CA SER A 46 17.53 2.99 30.23
C SER A 46 17.26 2.37 28.86
N HIS A 47 18.01 2.78 27.84
CA HIS A 47 18.00 2.16 26.51
C HIS A 47 18.17 0.64 26.59
N SER A 48 19.16 0.16 27.36
CA SER A 48 19.42 -1.26 27.53
C SER A 48 18.25 -2.02 28.18
N THR A 49 17.38 -1.34 28.93
CA THR A 49 16.15 -1.92 29.48
C THR A 49 15.07 -1.99 28.41
N LEU A 50 14.89 -0.94 27.61
CA LEU A 50 13.96 -0.91 26.48
C LEU A 50 14.26 -2.03 25.47
N TYR A 51 15.54 -2.22 25.12
CA TYR A 51 15.97 -3.26 24.17
C TYR A 51 15.74 -4.71 24.63
N ARG A 52 15.33 -4.94 25.89
CA ARG A 52 14.90 -6.28 26.35
C ARG A 52 13.49 -6.65 25.88
N TYR A 53 12.71 -5.66 25.48
CA TYR A 53 11.30 -5.83 25.08
C TYR A 53 11.12 -5.70 23.56
N VAL A 54 11.98 -4.92 22.92
CA VAL A 54 11.96 -4.65 21.47
C VAL A 54 13.39 -4.64 20.92
N HIS A 55 13.60 -5.23 19.76
CA HIS A 55 14.95 -5.37 19.18
C HIS A 55 15.45 -4.09 18.52
N ASP A 56 14.56 -3.37 17.83
CA ASP A 56 14.85 -2.16 17.08
C ASP A 56 13.59 -1.29 16.95
N ARG A 57 13.66 -0.27 16.09
CA ARG A 57 12.54 0.65 15.83
C ARG A 57 11.39 -0.06 15.13
N ASP A 58 11.65 -1.02 14.25
CA ASP A 58 10.63 -1.67 13.44
C ASP A 58 9.86 -2.69 14.28
N ASP A 59 10.56 -3.41 15.16
CA ASP A 59 9.93 -4.28 16.17
C ASP A 59 9.08 -3.47 17.18
N LEU A 60 9.49 -2.24 17.47
CA LEU A 60 8.71 -1.31 18.30
C LEU A 60 7.46 -0.80 17.57
N LEU A 61 7.56 -0.46 16.28
CA LEU A 61 6.41 -0.12 15.44
C LEU A 61 5.43 -1.28 15.35
N LEU A 62 5.93 -2.50 15.13
CA LEU A 62 5.12 -3.70 15.07
C LEU A 62 4.39 -3.97 16.40
N ALA A 63 5.07 -3.79 17.53
CA ALA A 63 4.46 -3.92 18.85
C ALA A 63 3.38 -2.86 19.11
N ALA A 64 3.63 -1.61 18.71
CA ALA A 64 2.66 -0.52 18.79
C ALA A 64 1.43 -0.79 17.91
N PHE A 65 1.65 -1.28 16.69
CA PHE A 65 0.59 -1.63 15.76
C PHE A 65 -0.28 -2.78 16.29
N ASP A 66 0.34 -3.88 16.74
CA ASP A 66 -0.38 -5.01 17.34
C ASP A 66 -1.24 -4.59 18.54
N LEU A 67 -0.68 -3.78 19.45
CA LEU A 67 -1.41 -3.28 20.61
C LEU A 67 -2.61 -2.41 20.19
N ALA A 68 -2.41 -1.49 19.25
CA ALA A 68 -3.48 -0.62 18.76
C ALA A 68 -4.63 -1.45 18.16
N LEU A 69 -4.32 -2.49 17.37
CA LEU A 69 -5.32 -3.39 16.81
C LEU A 69 -6.07 -4.18 17.89
N ARG A 70 -5.40 -4.58 18.98
CA ARG A 70 -6.01 -5.31 20.10
C ARG A 70 -6.93 -4.44 20.96
N GLU A 71 -6.57 -3.17 21.15
CA GLU A 71 -7.34 -2.21 21.95
C GLU A 71 -8.46 -1.51 21.16
N PHE A 72 -8.56 -1.75 19.85
CA PHE A 72 -9.61 -1.20 19.00
C PHE A 72 -10.85 -2.10 18.95
N ASP A 73 -12.03 -1.48 18.97
CA ASP A 73 -13.32 -2.16 18.87
C ASP A 73 -13.65 -2.45 17.40
N TRP A 74 -13.40 -3.68 16.96
CA TRP A 74 -13.73 -4.16 15.62
C TRP A 74 -15.20 -4.61 15.55
N PRO A 75 -15.90 -4.36 14.43
CA PRO A 75 -17.30 -4.77 14.26
C PRO A 75 -17.43 -6.28 14.34
N ASP A 76 -18.49 -6.74 14.99
CA ASP A 76 -18.89 -8.14 14.94
C ASP A 76 -19.45 -8.44 13.55
N SER A 77 -18.95 -9.50 12.91
CA SER A 77 -19.39 -9.91 11.58
C SER A 77 -20.65 -10.79 11.62
N SER A 78 -21.10 -11.22 12.80
CA SER A 78 -22.28 -12.05 12.94
C SER A 78 -23.55 -11.34 12.44
N ASP A 79 -24.37 -12.09 11.71
CA ASP A 79 -25.68 -11.69 11.17
C ASP A 79 -25.69 -10.54 10.13
N MET A 80 -24.51 -10.04 9.69
CA MET A 80 -24.43 -9.00 8.66
C MET A 80 -24.52 -9.57 7.24
N GLY A 81 -25.23 -8.88 6.35
CA GLY A 81 -25.15 -9.15 4.92
C GLY A 81 -23.76 -8.81 4.36
N TRP A 82 -23.31 -9.47 3.29
CA TRP A 82 -21.93 -9.29 2.79
C TRP A 82 -21.55 -7.84 2.46
N ARG A 83 -22.47 -7.05 1.89
CA ARG A 83 -22.24 -5.62 1.62
C ARG A 83 -22.03 -4.84 2.91
N GLU A 84 -22.91 -5.08 3.89
CA GLU A 84 -22.87 -4.42 5.19
C GLU A 84 -21.59 -4.77 5.96
N LEU A 85 -21.14 -6.03 5.87
CA LEU A 85 -19.89 -6.48 6.49
C LEU A 85 -18.67 -5.76 5.88
N VAL A 86 -18.55 -5.69 4.55
CA VAL A 86 -17.46 -4.96 3.90
C VAL A 86 -17.49 -3.47 4.25
N THR A 87 -18.66 -2.83 4.20
CA THR A 87 -18.78 -1.41 4.55
C THR A 87 -18.44 -1.16 6.02
N SER A 88 -18.90 -2.03 6.93
CA SER A 88 -18.58 -1.93 8.37
C SER A 88 -17.09 -2.12 8.63
N PHE A 89 -16.44 -3.02 7.89
CA PHE A 89 -15.00 -3.23 7.97
C PHE A 89 -14.23 -1.99 7.49
N VAL A 90 -14.60 -1.40 6.35
CA VAL A 90 -14.02 -0.15 5.85
C VAL A 90 -14.18 0.98 6.88
N ASP A 91 -15.36 1.14 7.45
CA ASP A 91 -15.64 2.13 8.49
C ASP A 91 -14.75 1.92 9.73
N ALA A 92 -14.56 0.67 10.14
CA ALA A 92 -13.72 0.31 11.27
C ALA A 92 -12.24 0.61 10.99
N VAL A 93 -11.73 0.22 9.82
CA VAL A 93 -10.36 0.53 9.41
C VAL A 93 -10.15 2.04 9.33
N TRP A 94 -11.09 2.80 8.77
CA TRP A 94 -11.00 4.26 8.71
C TRP A 94 -10.92 4.90 10.11
N ARG A 95 -11.85 4.54 11.01
CA ARG A 95 -11.84 5.03 12.40
C ARG A 95 -10.58 4.64 13.16
N PHE A 96 -10.05 3.44 12.89
CA PHE A 96 -8.79 2.99 13.45
C PHE A 96 -7.63 3.89 13.00
N LEU A 97 -7.53 4.19 11.69
CA LEU A 97 -6.51 5.08 11.16
C LEU A 97 -6.65 6.53 11.70
N GLU A 98 -7.88 7.04 11.83
CA GLU A 98 -8.15 8.35 12.45
C GLU A 98 -7.72 8.41 13.91
N ARG A 99 -7.96 7.34 14.67
CA ARG A 99 -7.59 7.25 16.10
C ARG A 99 -6.08 7.13 16.30
N HIS A 100 -5.35 6.66 15.30
CA HIS A 100 -3.92 6.43 15.35
C HIS A 100 -3.17 7.13 14.20
N PRO A 101 -2.97 8.47 14.27
CA PRO A 101 -2.25 9.21 13.24
C PRO A 101 -0.86 8.62 12.95
N GLY A 102 -0.54 8.44 11.67
CA GLY A 102 0.69 7.80 11.23
C GLY A 102 0.62 6.28 11.09
N MET A 103 -0.52 5.65 11.45
CA MET A 103 -0.69 4.21 11.32
C MET A 103 -0.71 3.78 9.85
N ALA A 104 -1.36 4.54 8.96
CA ALA A 104 -1.39 4.20 7.53
C ALA A 104 0.02 4.10 6.93
N GLU A 105 0.93 5.02 7.28
CA GLU A 105 2.34 4.92 6.88
C GLU A 105 3.11 3.82 7.62
N THR A 106 2.72 3.53 8.87
CA THR A 106 3.31 2.42 9.64
C THR A 106 2.97 1.09 9.00
N VAL A 107 1.74 0.92 8.48
CA VAL A 107 1.36 -0.27 7.73
C VAL A 107 2.31 -0.48 6.55
N LEU A 108 2.79 0.58 5.89
CA LEU A 108 3.73 0.54 4.76
C LEU A 108 5.21 0.44 5.15
N GLN A 109 5.52 0.38 6.44
CA GLN A 109 6.88 0.31 6.96
C GLN A 109 7.17 -0.98 7.74
N VAL A 110 6.13 -1.69 8.19
CA VAL A 110 6.34 -2.88 9.02
C VAL A 110 6.71 -4.07 8.14
N PRO A 111 7.67 -4.91 8.56
CA PRO A 111 8.12 -6.04 7.74
C PRO A 111 7.04 -7.11 7.56
N CYS A 112 6.01 -7.13 8.42
CA CYS A 112 4.88 -8.03 8.33
C CYS A 112 3.66 -7.52 9.10
N MET A 113 2.49 -8.07 8.80
CA MET A 113 1.24 -7.73 9.50
C MET A 113 1.18 -8.40 10.89
N PRO A 114 0.76 -7.68 11.95
CA PRO A 114 0.55 -8.25 13.27
C PRO A 114 -0.46 -9.40 13.28
N GLY A 115 -0.29 -10.33 14.24
CA GLY A 115 -1.20 -11.46 14.41
C GLY A 115 -2.66 -11.05 14.62
N LYS A 116 -2.91 -9.95 15.36
CA LYS A 116 -4.27 -9.44 15.55
C LYS A 116 -4.90 -8.95 14.23
N ALA A 117 -4.12 -8.32 13.34
CA ALA A 117 -4.61 -7.89 12.02
C ALA A 117 -5.08 -9.09 11.20
N LEU A 118 -4.30 -10.19 11.23
CA LEU A 118 -4.65 -11.43 10.56
C LEU A 118 -5.94 -12.02 11.13
N GLY A 119 -6.11 -12.03 12.45
CA GLY A 119 -7.33 -12.53 13.09
C GLY A 119 -8.59 -11.73 12.75
N ILE A 120 -8.49 -10.40 12.63
CA ILE A 120 -9.61 -9.55 12.22
C ILE A 120 -10.00 -9.87 10.77
N ALA A 121 -9.00 -9.93 9.88
CA ALA A 121 -9.25 -10.22 8.48
C ALA A 121 -9.85 -11.63 8.28
N ASP A 122 -9.39 -12.62 9.06
CA ASP A 122 -9.94 -13.98 9.06
C ASP A 122 -11.43 -14.00 9.45
N GLN A 123 -11.81 -13.28 10.50
CA GLN A 123 -13.20 -13.15 10.94
C GLN A 123 -14.09 -12.50 9.87
N CYS A 124 -13.59 -11.49 9.16
CA CYS A 124 -14.31 -10.88 8.04
C CYS A 124 -14.45 -11.85 6.87
N VAL A 125 -13.40 -12.60 6.52
CA VAL A 125 -13.46 -13.60 5.45
C VAL A 125 -14.49 -14.68 5.75
N VAL A 126 -14.49 -15.22 6.98
CA VAL A 126 -15.48 -16.21 7.41
C VAL A 126 -16.90 -15.67 7.27
N GLY A 127 -17.17 -14.48 7.81
CA GLY A 127 -18.50 -13.86 7.72
C GLY A 127 -18.94 -13.61 6.28
N LEU A 128 -18.02 -13.21 5.38
CA LEU A 128 -18.34 -13.02 3.97
C LEU A 128 -18.68 -14.32 3.25
N VAL A 129 -17.99 -15.42 3.59
CA VAL A 129 -18.29 -16.75 3.07
C VAL A 129 -19.67 -17.22 3.55
N GLU A 130 -19.96 -17.05 4.83
CA GLU A 130 -21.28 -17.36 5.40
C GLU A 130 -22.40 -16.51 4.76
N ALA A 131 -22.09 -15.27 4.39
CA ALA A 131 -22.99 -14.38 3.66
C ALA A 131 -23.10 -14.65 2.15
N GLY A 132 -22.42 -15.68 1.64
CA GLY A 132 -22.61 -16.23 0.28
C GLY A 132 -21.53 -15.86 -0.75
N LEU A 133 -20.43 -15.19 -0.36
CA LEU A 133 -19.28 -15.01 -1.25
C LEU A 133 -18.47 -16.31 -1.37
N SER A 134 -17.78 -16.49 -2.49
CA SER A 134 -16.76 -17.52 -2.57
C SER A 134 -15.61 -17.18 -1.62
N ALA A 135 -14.93 -18.18 -1.05
CA ALA A 135 -13.76 -17.95 -0.18
C ALA A 135 -12.68 -17.08 -0.85
N ARG A 136 -12.53 -17.23 -2.17
CA ARG A 136 -11.64 -16.41 -2.98
C ARG A 136 -12.08 -14.95 -2.98
N ASP A 137 -13.33 -14.69 -3.30
CA ASP A 137 -13.87 -13.32 -3.38
C ASP A 137 -13.93 -12.66 -2.00
N ALA A 138 -14.19 -13.42 -0.93
CA ALA A 138 -14.14 -12.94 0.45
C ALA A 138 -12.75 -12.43 0.83
N VAL A 139 -11.69 -13.19 0.52
CA VAL A 139 -10.30 -12.78 0.76
C VAL A 139 -9.96 -11.51 -0.02
N ILE A 140 -10.36 -11.45 -1.29
CA ILE A 140 -10.10 -10.28 -2.13
C ILE A 140 -10.87 -9.06 -1.61
N ALA A 141 -12.10 -9.25 -1.15
CA ALA A 141 -12.93 -8.17 -0.64
C ALA A 141 -12.29 -7.54 0.61
N VAL A 142 -11.80 -8.35 1.55
CA VAL A 142 -11.15 -7.87 2.77
C VAL A 142 -9.82 -7.19 2.47
N ASP A 143 -8.97 -7.80 1.64
CA ASP A 143 -7.67 -7.24 1.23
C ASP A 143 -7.85 -5.89 0.51
N PHE A 144 -8.77 -5.84 -0.45
CA PHE A 144 -9.14 -4.61 -1.15
C PHE A 144 -9.67 -3.54 -0.21
N ALA A 145 -10.60 -3.89 0.67
CA ALA A 145 -11.21 -2.96 1.61
C ALA A 145 -10.16 -2.33 2.53
N ALA A 146 -9.18 -3.10 2.99
CA ALA A 146 -8.06 -2.58 3.78
C ALA A 146 -7.17 -1.65 2.95
N ASP A 147 -6.70 -2.11 1.78
CA ASP A 147 -5.78 -1.36 0.92
C ASP A 147 -6.37 -0.02 0.46
N VAL A 148 -7.61 -0.03 -0.03
CA VAL A 148 -8.27 1.18 -0.53
C VAL A 148 -8.52 2.20 0.59
N THR A 149 -8.78 1.72 1.82
CA THR A 149 -8.99 2.57 2.99
C THR A 149 -7.70 3.23 3.43
N ILE A 150 -6.60 2.47 3.51
CA ILE A 150 -5.26 2.99 3.83
C ILE A 150 -4.82 4.01 2.78
N ALA A 151 -4.96 3.68 1.50
CA ALA A 151 -4.59 4.58 0.41
C ALA A 151 -5.44 5.87 0.42
N ALA A 152 -6.74 5.76 0.70
CA ALA A 152 -7.62 6.93 0.80
C ALA A 152 -7.24 7.84 1.97
N GLU A 153 -6.87 7.28 3.12
CA GLU A 153 -6.47 8.07 4.28
C GLU A 153 -5.18 8.85 4.01
N ILE A 154 -4.16 8.20 3.43
CA ILE A 154 -2.92 8.84 3.01
C ILE A 154 -3.21 9.96 2.00
N GLY A 155 -4.06 9.68 1.00
CA GLY A 155 -4.46 10.64 -0.02
C GLY A 155 -5.14 11.88 0.57
N VAL A 156 -6.16 11.70 1.42
CA VAL A 156 -6.87 12.79 2.09
C VAL A 156 -5.94 13.63 2.97
N ARG A 157 -5.08 12.97 3.75
CA ARG A 157 -4.13 13.66 4.62
C ARG A 157 -3.13 14.50 3.83
N ARG A 158 -2.67 13.98 2.67
CA ARG A 158 -1.77 14.70 1.76
C ARG A 158 -2.39 15.98 1.22
N MET A 159 -3.70 15.97 0.95
CA MET A 159 -4.40 17.16 0.45
C MET A 159 -4.33 18.35 1.40
N GLY A 160 -4.23 18.12 2.71
CA GLY A 160 -4.06 19.16 3.72
C GLY A 160 -2.63 19.70 3.87
N ARG A 161 -1.61 19.08 3.26
CA ARG A 161 -0.21 19.55 3.40
C ARG A 161 -0.01 20.87 2.67
N VAL A 162 0.64 21.82 3.34
CA VAL A 162 0.96 23.16 2.82
C VAL A 162 2.40 23.19 2.30
N PHE A 163 2.59 23.76 1.12
CA PHE A 163 3.88 23.93 0.47
C PHE A 163 4.02 25.35 -0.10
N ASP A 164 5.25 25.77 -0.33
CA ASP A 164 5.57 27.05 -0.95
C ASP A 164 5.28 26.96 -2.45
N THR A 165 4.44 27.86 -2.95
CA THR A 165 4.16 28.00 -4.38
C THR A 165 4.57 29.40 -4.86
N PRO A 166 4.73 29.62 -6.17
CA PRO A 166 4.90 30.97 -6.72
C PRO A 166 3.75 31.95 -6.38
N ARG A 167 2.61 31.43 -5.91
CA ARG A 167 1.42 32.20 -5.48
C ARG A 167 1.23 32.23 -3.96
N GLY A 168 2.24 31.87 -3.18
CA GLY A 168 2.24 31.85 -1.71
C GLY A 168 2.10 30.44 -1.12
N ARG A 169 2.06 30.35 0.22
CA ARG A 169 1.87 29.09 0.95
C ARG A 169 0.43 28.60 0.74
N ARG A 170 0.29 27.44 0.09
CA ARG A 170 -1.01 26.84 -0.25
C ARG A 170 -0.98 25.33 0.00
N SER A 171 -2.14 24.72 0.25
CA SER A 171 -2.29 23.26 0.29
C SER A 171 -2.69 22.65 -1.06
N LEU A 172 -2.48 21.34 -1.25
CA LEU A 172 -2.93 20.65 -2.49
C LEU A 172 -4.45 20.76 -2.65
N ARG A 173 -5.19 20.76 -1.53
CA ARG A 173 -6.64 20.99 -1.52
C ARG A 173 -7.02 22.36 -2.07
N GLU A 174 -6.30 23.42 -1.69
CA GLU A 174 -6.55 24.79 -2.19
C GLU A 174 -6.20 24.97 -3.66
N LEU A 175 -5.34 24.09 -4.20
CA LEU A 175 -4.93 24.10 -5.60
C LEU A 175 -5.69 23.08 -6.46
N TYR A 176 -6.55 22.25 -5.85
CA TYR A 176 -7.32 21.25 -6.58
C TYR A 176 -8.47 21.94 -7.32
N GLU A 177 -8.38 21.96 -8.65
CA GLU A 177 -9.38 22.57 -9.55
C GLU A 177 -10.42 21.55 -10.05
N GLY A 178 -10.38 20.31 -9.56
CA GLY A 178 -11.35 19.27 -9.91
C GLY A 178 -12.70 19.41 -9.17
N PRO A 179 -13.72 18.64 -9.57
CA PRO A 179 -15.04 18.70 -8.96
C PRO A 179 -15.00 18.31 -7.47
N ASP A 180 -15.83 18.98 -6.66
CA ASP A 180 -16.16 18.61 -5.27
C ASP A 180 -14.95 18.44 -4.32
N ALA A 181 -14.07 19.45 -4.28
CA ALA A 181 -12.95 19.52 -3.33
C ALA A 181 -13.35 19.36 -1.84
N SER A 182 -14.63 19.56 -1.51
CA SER A 182 -15.19 19.35 -0.15
C SER A 182 -15.08 17.89 0.31
N ARG A 183 -14.96 16.94 -0.61
CA ARG A 183 -14.78 15.51 -0.30
C ARG A 183 -13.52 15.22 0.52
N PHE A 184 -12.48 16.02 0.35
CA PHE A 184 -11.25 15.90 1.12
C PHE A 184 -11.38 16.40 2.57
N GLU A 185 -12.52 16.98 2.96
CA GLU A 185 -12.88 17.25 4.37
C GLU A 185 -13.42 15.99 5.07
N ARG A 186 -13.80 14.97 4.30
CA ARG A 186 -14.19 13.64 4.77
C ARG A 186 -13.15 12.61 4.33
N ARG A 187 -13.59 11.42 3.91
CA ARG A 187 -12.75 10.30 3.44
C ARG A 187 -12.49 10.30 1.93
N GLY A 188 -12.53 11.46 1.28
CA GLY A 188 -12.31 11.59 -0.16
C GLY A 188 -13.35 10.81 -0.97
N TRP A 189 -12.89 9.96 -1.89
CA TRP A 189 -13.73 9.08 -2.71
C TRP A 189 -13.79 7.65 -2.16
N LEU A 190 -13.40 7.40 -0.90
CA LEU A 190 -13.38 6.05 -0.33
C LEU A 190 -14.75 5.35 -0.45
N ASP A 191 -15.84 6.05 -0.12
CA ASP A 191 -17.20 5.53 -0.23
C ASP A 191 -17.56 5.08 -1.65
N ASP A 192 -17.27 5.93 -2.64
CA ASP A 192 -17.56 5.63 -4.04
C ASP A 192 -16.73 4.43 -4.52
N LYS A 193 -15.45 4.37 -4.15
CA LYS A 193 -14.57 3.24 -4.49
C LYS A 193 -15.09 1.93 -3.92
N VAL A 194 -15.54 1.95 -2.66
CA VAL A 194 -16.10 0.76 -2.00
C VAL A 194 -17.42 0.38 -2.67
N ALA A 195 -18.29 1.34 -2.97
CA ALA A 195 -19.54 1.06 -3.69
C ALA A 195 -19.29 0.43 -5.07
N ILE A 196 -18.36 0.99 -5.85
CA ILE A 196 -17.92 0.46 -7.15
C ILE A 196 -17.41 -0.98 -7.01
N MET A 197 -16.58 -1.25 -6.01
CA MET A 197 -16.06 -2.59 -5.74
C MET A 197 -17.17 -3.56 -5.35
N LEU A 198 -18.10 -3.16 -4.48
CA LEU A 198 -19.27 -3.97 -4.12
C LEU A 198 -20.15 -4.27 -5.34
N ASP A 199 -20.36 -3.31 -6.23
CA ASP A 199 -21.10 -3.51 -7.47
C ASP A 199 -20.39 -4.52 -8.39
N GLY A 200 -19.05 -4.44 -8.49
CA GLY A 200 -18.22 -5.42 -9.21
C GLY A 200 -18.30 -6.84 -8.64
N PHE A 201 -18.30 -7.00 -7.32
CA PHE A 201 -18.53 -8.31 -6.68
C PHE A 201 -19.94 -8.84 -6.97
N ALA A 202 -20.95 -7.97 -6.91
CA ALA A 202 -22.32 -8.37 -7.17
C ALA A 202 -22.54 -8.84 -8.62
N ALA A 203 -21.91 -8.18 -9.59
CA ALA A 203 -21.97 -8.56 -10.99
C ALA A 203 -21.33 -9.94 -11.27
N ARG A 204 -20.39 -10.38 -10.42
CA ARG A 204 -19.64 -11.63 -10.56
C ARG A 204 -20.24 -12.80 -9.77
N MET A 205 -21.16 -12.55 -8.84
CA MET A 205 -21.84 -13.61 -8.08
C MET A 205 -22.62 -14.56 -9.02
N GLY A 206 -22.32 -15.86 -8.93
CA GLY A 206 -22.95 -16.91 -9.75
C GLY A 206 -22.32 -17.15 -11.12
N GLN A 207 -21.27 -16.40 -11.50
CA GLN A 207 -20.53 -16.61 -12.74
C GLN A 207 -19.32 -17.54 -12.51
N PRO A 208 -18.98 -18.43 -13.48
CA PRO A 208 -17.76 -19.23 -13.38
C PRO A 208 -16.52 -18.35 -13.43
N VAL A 209 -15.55 -18.67 -12.56
CA VAL A 209 -14.28 -17.94 -12.45
C VAL A 209 -13.51 -17.98 -13.78
N PRO A 210 -13.19 -16.83 -14.41
CA PRO A 210 -12.39 -16.83 -15.62
C PRO A 210 -10.96 -17.32 -15.33
N THR A 211 -10.43 -18.18 -16.21
CA THR A 211 -9.05 -18.66 -16.15
C THR A 211 -8.18 -17.74 -17.00
N VAL A 212 -7.41 -16.86 -16.37
CA VAL A 212 -6.47 -15.96 -17.05
C VAL A 212 -5.09 -16.63 -17.11
N SER A 213 -4.51 -16.71 -18.31
CA SER A 213 -3.16 -17.22 -18.56
C SER A 213 -2.18 -16.05 -18.59
N TYR A 214 -1.24 -16.01 -17.65
CA TYR A 214 -0.23 -14.95 -17.56
C TYR A 214 1.03 -15.33 -18.36
N GLY A 215 1.51 -14.39 -19.17
CA GLY A 215 2.77 -14.53 -19.91
C GLY A 215 3.99 -14.57 -18.98
N ARG A 216 5.06 -15.25 -19.42
CA ARG A 216 6.33 -15.35 -18.69
C ARG A 216 7.12 -14.03 -18.73
N PRO A 217 7.83 -13.64 -17.65
CA PRO A 217 8.72 -12.49 -17.68
C PRO A 217 9.88 -12.73 -18.64
N VAL A 218 10.22 -11.73 -19.46
CA VAL A 218 11.43 -11.70 -20.30
C VAL A 218 12.49 -10.86 -19.59
N THR A 219 13.67 -11.41 -19.38
CA THR A 219 14.82 -10.70 -18.82
C THR A 219 15.60 -9.97 -19.91
N VAL A 220 15.78 -8.66 -19.76
CA VAL A 220 16.69 -7.86 -20.60
C VAL A 220 17.98 -7.57 -19.84
N ARG A 221 19.12 -7.73 -20.53
CA ARG A 221 20.48 -7.57 -19.97
C ARG A 221 20.96 -6.12 -20.19
N PRO A 222 21.55 -5.43 -19.19
CA PRO A 222 21.98 -4.05 -19.37
C PRO A 222 23.29 -3.94 -20.17
N ALA A 223 23.40 -2.89 -20.98
CA ALA A 223 24.59 -2.52 -21.73
C ALA A 223 25.53 -1.62 -20.91
N ALA A 224 26.84 -1.68 -21.21
CA ALA A 224 27.92 -1.03 -20.46
C ALA A 224 27.98 0.50 -20.64
N ALA A 225 28.52 1.17 -19.60
CA ALA A 225 28.44 2.61 -19.38
C ALA A 225 29.47 3.47 -20.14
N THR A 226 29.01 4.64 -20.62
CA THR A 226 29.82 5.83 -20.96
C THR A 226 29.03 7.09 -20.56
N ALA A 227 29.68 8.03 -19.85
CA ALA A 227 29.18 9.31 -19.32
C ALA A 227 27.85 9.26 -18.51
N PRO A 228 27.66 10.09 -17.46
CA PRO A 228 26.35 10.13 -16.80
C PRO A 228 25.33 10.68 -17.79
N ASN A 229 24.48 9.81 -18.33
CA ASN A 229 23.28 10.15 -19.06
C ASN A 229 22.06 9.85 -18.17
N ARG A 230 20.85 10.25 -18.60
CA ARG A 230 19.63 10.04 -17.80
C ARG A 230 19.42 8.56 -17.43
N ASP A 231 19.74 7.63 -18.32
CA ASP A 231 19.55 6.20 -18.08
C ASP A 231 20.54 5.66 -17.03
N ALA A 232 21.80 6.12 -17.05
CA ALA A 232 22.80 5.78 -16.04
C ALA A 232 22.42 6.32 -14.66
N ILE A 233 21.96 7.59 -14.60
CA ILE A 233 21.45 8.21 -13.36
C ILE A 233 20.25 7.44 -12.82
N ALA A 234 19.31 7.05 -13.69
CA ALA A 234 18.15 6.26 -13.32
C ALA A 234 18.53 4.88 -12.77
N ALA A 235 19.47 4.18 -13.41
CA ALA A 235 19.94 2.88 -12.96
C ALA A 235 20.62 2.95 -11.59
N ALA A 236 21.51 3.92 -11.38
CA ALA A 236 22.17 4.12 -10.09
C ALA A 236 21.18 4.54 -8.98
N GLY A 237 20.24 5.43 -9.30
CA GLY A 237 19.15 5.80 -8.39
C GLY A 237 18.28 4.60 -7.99
N ARG A 238 17.93 3.72 -8.92
CA ARG A 238 17.21 2.46 -8.65
C ARG A 238 18.00 1.53 -7.73
N THR A 239 19.32 1.41 -7.92
CA THR A 239 20.17 0.62 -7.02
C THR A 239 20.15 1.17 -5.60
N VAL A 240 20.29 2.48 -5.43
CA VAL A 240 20.20 3.14 -4.10
C VAL A 240 18.82 2.91 -3.49
N ALA A 241 17.74 3.11 -4.25
CA ALA A 241 16.37 2.97 -3.77
C ALA A 241 16.02 1.52 -3.37
N ARG A 242 16.50 0.52 -4.11
CA ARG A 242 16.29 -0.89 -3.77
C ARG A 242 17.07 -1.31 -2.52
N ARG A 243 18.26 -0.74 -2.31
CA ARG A 243 19.12 -1.06 -1.16
C ARG A 243 18.64 -0.39 0.13
N ALA A 244 18.23 0.87 0.06
CA ALA A 244 18.01 1.70 1.25
C ALA A 244 16.70 2.50 1.22
N GLY A 245 15.82 2.26 0.25
CA GLY A 245 14.56 2.98 0.08
C GLY A 245 14.70 4.33 -0.62
N LEU A 246 13.55 4.89 -1.03
CA LEU A 246 13.49 6.16 -1.78
C LEU A 246 14.05 7.36 -1.01
N HIS A 247 13.98 7.34 0.32
CA HIS A 247 14.47 8.42 1.18
C HIS A 247 16.00 8.56 1.12
N ALA A 248 16.71 7.48 0.80
CA ALA A 248 18.17 7.50 0.65
C ALA A 248 18.62 8.07 -0.71
N VAL A 249 17.71 8.22 -1.67
CA VAL A 249 18.03 8.74 -3.00
C VAL A 249 18.29 10.24 -2.93
N SER A 250 19.50 10.63 -3.31
CA SER A 250 19.94 12.01 -3.45
C SER A 250 20.91 12.14 -4.63
N VAL A 251 21.15 13.38 -5.07
CA VAL A 251 22.20 13.67 -6.06
C VAL A 251 23.56 13.14 -5.59
N GLY A 252 23.85 13.22 -4.28
CA GLY A 252 25.10 12.77 -3.69
C GLY A 252 25.26 11.26 -3.76
N SER A 253 24.25 10.51 -3.28
CA SER A 253 24.28 9.06 -3.28
C SER A 253 24.31 8.47 -4.69
N VAL A 254 23.66 9.12 -5.68
CA VAL A 254 23.71 8.69 -7.08
C VAL A 254 25.06 9.00 -7.73
N ALA A 255 25.67 10.14 -7.41
CA ALA A 255 27.02 10.45 -7.88
C ALA A 255 28.05 9.44 -7.34
N GLU A 256 27.93 9.08 -6.06
CA GLU A 256 28.76 8.05 -5.42
C GLU A 256 28.57 6.68 -6.07
N GLU A 257 27.32 6.24 -6.24
CA GLU A 257 27.00 4.95 -6.89
C GLU A 257 27.49 4.89 -8.36
N LEU A 258 27.51 6.02 -9.06
CA LEU A 258 28.05 6.12 -10.43
C LEU A 258 29.58 6.29 -10.50
N GLY A 259 30.26 6.52 -9.37
CA GLY A 259 31.67 6.89 -9.37
C GLY A 259 31.97 8.21 -10.10
N THR A 260 31.04 9.17 -10.04
CA THR A 260 31.14 10.47 -10.72
C THR A 260 30.97 11.64 -9.75
N SER A 261 31.07 12.88 -10.25
CA SER A 261 30.87 14.08 -9.44
C SER A 261 29.39 14.44 -9.32
N MET A 262 28.99 15.02 -8.18
CA MET A 262 27.64 15.59 -8.01
C MET A 262 27.30 16.61 -9.10
N THR A 263 28.26 17.43 -9.52
CA THR A 263 28.07 18.43 -10.58
C THR A 263 27.65 17.78 -11.90
N ALA A 264 28.25 16.65 -12.26
CA ALA A 264 27.90 15.92 -13.48
C ALA A 264 26.47 15.34 -13.41
N VAL A 265 26.05 14.84 -12.24
CA VAL A 265 24.66 14.39 -12.03
C VAL A 265 23.69 15.57 -12.09
N ARG A 266 24.01 16.71 -11.46
CA ARG A 266 23.17 17.93 -11.48
C ARG A 266 23.02 18.52 -12.87
N GLN A 267 24.04 18.45 -13.72
CA GLN A 267 23.94 18.94 -15.10
C GLN A 267 22.88 18.20 -15.92
N VAL A 268 22.63 16.93 -15.59
CA VAL A 268 21.73 16.06 -16.36
C VAL A 268 20.35 15.94 -15.72
N ALA A 269 20.32 15.79 -14.39
CA ALA A 269 19.10 15.52 -13.63
C ALA A 269 18.71 16.66 -12.68
N GLY A 270 19.50 17.74 -12.58
CA GLY A 270 19.18 18.88 -11.71
C GLY A 270 19.33 18.53 -10.23
N ASP A 271 18.23 18.21 -9.58
CA ASP A 271 18.13 17.97 -8.15
C ASP A 271 17.67 16.52 -7.85
N ARG A 272 17.26 16.26 -6.59
CA ARG A 272 16.73 14.95 -6.19
C ARG A 272 15.51 14.57 -7.03
N ASP A 273 14.61 15.51 -7.28
CA ASP A 273 13.35 15.21 -7.94
C ASP A 273 13.59 14.88 -9.42
N GLY A 274 14.52 15.57 -10.08
CA GLY A 274 14.90 15.20 -11.45
C GLY A 274 15.64 13.86 -11.54
N VAL A 275 16.37 13.44 -10.49
CA VAL A 275 16.89 12.06 -10.38
C VAL A 275 15.74 11.04 -10.26
N VAL A 276 14.76 11.31 -9.39
CA VAL A 276 13.59 10.43 -9.20
C VAL A 276 12.73 10.37 -10.46
N VAL A 277 12.55 11.48 -11.18
CA VAL A 277 11.87 11.52 -12.48
C VAL A 277 12.61 10.67 -13.52
N ALA A 278 13.95 10.73 -13.56
CA ALA A 278 14.72 9.85 -14.44
C ALA A 278 14.54 8.37 -14.07
N MET A 279 14.48 8.04 -12.77
CA MET A 279 14.17 6.69 -12.30
C MET A 279 12.76 6.24 -12.71
N LEU A 280 11.75 7.10 -12.59
CA LEU A 280 10.37 6.83 -13.02
C LEU A 280 10.27 6.64 -14.54
N ASP A 281 11.00 7.43 -15.32
CA ASP A 281 11.11 7.25 -16.77
C ASP A 281 11.72 5.88 -17.13
N ALA A 282 12.71 5.41 -16.35
CA ALA A 282 13.27 4.08 -16.54
C ALA A 282 12.28 2.96 -16.15
N VAL A 283 11.48 3.13 -15.09
CA VAL A 283 10.39 2.20 -14.75
C VAL A 283 9.35 2.14 -15.87
N ALA A 284 8.95 3.30 -16.41
CA ALA A 284 8.04 3.36 -17.55
C ALA A 284 8.64 2.73 -18.82
N ALA A 285 9.95 2.83 -19.03
CA ALA A 285 10.65 2.20 -20.16
C ALA A 285 10.66 0.66 -20.08
N ASP A 286 10.64 0.10 -18.87
CA ASP A 286 10.55 -1.35 -18.65
C ASP A 286 9.12 -1.89 -18.88
N MET A 287 8.13 -1.01 -19.09
CA MET A 287 6.73 -1.40 -19.26
C MET A 287 6.51 -2.06 -20.61
N VAL A 288 6.09 -3.33 -20.57
CA VAL A 288 5.59 -4.05 -21.75
C VAL A 288 4.17 -3.59 -22.02
N VAL A 289 4.05 -2.48 -22.75
CA VAL A 289 2.75 -1.92 -23.13
C VAL A 289 2.09 -2.88 -24.15
N PRO A 290 0.88 -3.38 -23.88
CA PRO A 290 0.20 -4.27 -24.81
C PRO A 290 -0.20 -3.55 -26.10
N ASP A 291 -0.33 -4.32 -27.18
CA ASP A 291 -0.94 -3.83 -28.42
C ASP A 291 -2.35 -3.29 -28.14
N LYS A 292 -2.74 -2.25 -28.87
CA LYS A 292 -4.06 -1.65 -28.71
C LYS A 292 -5.15 -2.63 -29.13
N VAL A 293 -6.17 -2.78 -28.30
CA VAL A 293 -7.37 -3.58 -28.60
C VAL A 293 -8.61 -2.70 -28.65
N ASP A 294 -9.61 -3.14 -29.42
CA ASP A 294 -10.86 -2.38 -29.62
C ASP A 294 -11.84 -2.52 -28.46
N ASP A 295 -11.81 -3.64 -27.71
CA ASP A 295 -12.63 -3.82 -26.51
C ASP A 295 -12.14 -2.89 -25.39
N PRO A 296 -12.93 -1.89 -24.97
CA PRO A 296 -12.50 -0.90 -23.99
C PRO A 296 -12.11 -1.53 -22.65
N ARG A 297 -12.82 -2.57 -22.23
CA ARG A 297 -12.54 -3.29 -20.99
C ARG A 297 -11.18 -4.00 -21.05
N ALA A 298 -10.92 -4.75 -22.12
CA ALA A 298 -9.64 -5.42 -22.31
C ALA A 298 -8.48 -4.42 -22.45
N GLU A 299 -8.69 -3.27 -23.09
CA GLU A 299 -7.68 -2.21 -23.21
C GLU A 299 -7.32 -1.64 -21.83
N ILE A 300 -8.32 -1.30 -20.99
CA ILE A 300 -8.12 -0.81 -19.62
C ILE A 300 -7.34 -1.86 -18.81
N LEU A 301 -7.79 -3.11 -18.80
CA LEU A 301 -7.16 -4.17 -18.01
C LEU A 301 -5.73 -4.46 -18.47
N GLY A 302 -5.48 -4.46 -19.78
CA GLY A 302 -4.15 -4.67 -20.33
C GLY A 302 -3.17 -3.58 -19.90
N LEU A 303 -3.56 -2.31 -20.00
CA LEU A 303 -2.72 -1.18 -19.63
C LEU A 303 -2.43 -1.15 -18.13
N VAL A 304 -3.45 -1.37 -17.30
CA VAL A 304 -3.30 -1.30 -15.84
C VAL A 304 -2.53 -2.51 -15.30
N SER A 305 -2.70 -3.70 -15.89
CA SER A 305 -1.89 -4.88 -15.55
C SER A 305 -0.42 -4.68 -15.92
N ALA A 306 -0.14 -4.10 -17.09
CA ALA A 306 1.24 -3.79 -17.47
C ALA A 306 1.87 -2.74 -16.54
N ALA A 307 1.09 -1.75 -16.09
CA ALA A 307 1.54 -0.77 -15.11
C ALA A 307 1.79 -1.41 -13.73
N TYR A 308 0.93 -2.35 -13.31
CA TYR A 308 1.13 -3.11 -12.08
C TYR A 308 2.48 -3.84 -12.06
N GLU A 309 2.80 -4.56 -13.13
CA GLU A 309 4.01 -5.38 -13.19
C GLU A 309 5.29 -4.53 -13.03
N VAL A 310 5.38 -3.38 -13.69
CA VAL A 310 6.56 -2.52 -13.57
C VAL A 310 6.65 -1.80 -12.24
N LEU A 311 5.52 -1.34 -11.69
CA LEU A 311 5.50 -0.69 -10.38
C LEU A 311 5.79 -1.70 -9.27
N ALA A 312 5.31 -2.93 -9.38
CA ALA A 312 5.58 -4.02 -8.45
C ALA A 312 7.06 -4.45 -8.45
N ALA A 313 7.76 -4.30 -9.57
CA ALA A 313 9.20 -4.56 -9.65
C ALA A 313 10.03 -3.47 -8.93
N ASP A 314 9.49 -2.27 -8.78
CA ASP A 314 10.13 -1.12 -8.14
C ASP A 314 9.15 -0.33 -7.24
N PRO A 315 8.71 -0.87 -6.08
CA PRO A 315 7.60 -0.27 -5.33
C PRO A 315 7.88 1.12 -4.73
N TRP A 316 9.15 1.52 -4.64
CA TRP A 316 9.54 2.91 -4.34
C TRP A 316 8.93 3.90 -5.34
N SER A 317 8.63 3.47 -6.58
CA SER A 317 8.00 4.29 -7.60
C SER A 317 6.61 4.76 -7.18
N VAL A 318 5.84 3.91 -6.49
CA VAL A 318 4.54 4.29 -5.96
C VAL A 318 4.69 5.37 -4.91
N LEU A 319 5.68 5.28 -4.01
CA LEU A 319 5.95 6.34 -3.03
C LEU A 319 6.36 7.64 -3.71
N ALA A 320 7.17 7.60 -4.75
CA ALA A 320 7.56 8.80 -5.52
C ALA A 320 6.33 9.46 -6.20
N ILE A 321 5.43 8.66 -6.77
CA ILE A 321 4.22 9.17 -7.43
C ILE A 321 3.23 9.73 -6.38
N THR A 322 2.98 8.96 -5.32
CA THR A 322 1.92 9.22 -4.33
C THR A 322 2.32 10.18 -3.21
N LEU A 323 3.60 10.28 -2.84
CA LEU A 323 4.08 11.17 -1.78
C LEU A 323 4.77 12.42 -2.36
N ASP A 324 5.62 12.23 -3.37
CA ASP A 324 6.41 13.32 -3.96
C ASP A 324 5.67 13.97 -5.15
N GLY A 325 4.66 13.31 -5.74
CA GLY A 325 3.85 13.88 -6.82
C GLY A 325 4.58 13.92 -8.17
N LEU A 326 5.58 13.05 -8.32
CA LEU A 326 6.45 13.01 -9.48
C LEU A 326 5.93 12.00 -10.50
N ALA A 327 6.03 12.33 -11.79
CA ALA A 327 5.73 11.44 -12.90
C ALA A 327 6.76 11.63 -14.01
N GLY A 328 7.20 10.52 -14.60
CA GLY A 328 8.08 10.54 -15.77
C GLY A 328 7.28 10.81 -17.06
N PRO A 329 7.73 11.69 -17.97
CA PRO A 329 7.03 11.97 -19.23
C PRO A 329 6.81 10.72 -20.11
N ARG A 330 7.62 9.67 -19.97
CA ARG A 330 7.47 8.43 -20.76
C ARG A 330 6.17 7.67 -20.49
N VAL A 331 5.52 7.87 -19.34
CA VAL A 331 4.25 7.19 -19.02
C VAL A 331 3.03 7.86 -19.70
N MET A 332 3.16 9.10 -20.19
CA MET A 332 2.03 9.89 -20.68
C MET A 332 1.25 9.27 -21.85
N PRO A 333 1.87 8.60 -22.85
CA PRO A 333 1.13 7.92 -23.90
C PRO A 333 0.25 6.77 -23.37
N VAL A 334 0.71 6.06 -22.34
CA VAL A 334 -0.05 5.00 -21.67
C VAL A 334 -1.24 5.59 -20.92
N VAL A 335 -1.01 6.68 -20.17
CA VAL A 335 -2.09 7.41 -19.48
C VAL A 335 -3.14 7.88 -20.47
N ARG A 336 -2.74 8.41 -21.62
CA ARG A 336 -3.69 8.83 -22.67
C ARG A 336 -4.52 7.67 -23.19
N ARG A 337 -3.90 6.53 -23.52
CA ARG A 337 -4.64 5.33 -23.96
C ARG A 337 -5.65 4.86 -22.92
N LEU A 338 -5.30 4.92 -21.63
CA LEU A 338 -6.20 4.57 -20.54
C LEU A 338 -7.42 5.51 -20.48
N LEU A 339 -7.20 6.83 -20.60
CA LEU A 339 -8.29 7.81 -20.64
C LEU A 339 -9.18 7.61 -21.88
N ASP A 340 -8.59 7.38 -23.05
CA ASP A 340 -9.34 7.11 -24.29
C ASP A 340 -10.19 5.83 -24.17
N ALA A 341 -9.67 4.81 -23.50
CA ALA A 341 -10.38 3.56 -23.27
C ALA A 341 -11.59 3.75 -22.34
N PHE A 342 -11.51 4.58 -21.30
CA PHE A 342 -12.68 4.92 -20.48
C PHE A 342 -13.78 5.62 -21.29
N HIS A 343 -13.41 6.58 -22.14
CA HIS A 343 -14.38 7.23 -23.03
C HIS A 343 -15.04 6.22 -23.99
N ALA A 344 -14.25 5.33 -24.59
CA ALA A 344 -14.76 4.28 -25.46
C ALA A 344 -15.69 3.30 -24.74
N ALA A 345 -15.53 3.14 -23.42
CA ALA A 345 -16.37 2.31 -22.58
C ALA A 345 -17.68 2.98 -22.13
N GLY A 346 -17.95 4.22 -22.58
CA GLY A 346 -19.18 4.94 -22.26
C GLY A 346 -19.10 5.85 -21.03
N VAL A 347 -17.94 5.91 -20.34
CA VAL A 347 -17.76 6.79 -19.17
C VAL A 347 -17.90 8.26 -19.59
N PRO A 348 -18.78 9.05 -18.94
CA PRO A 348 -18.95 10.46 -19.27
C PRO A 348 -17.64 11.24 -19.12
N GLU A 349 -17.37 12.18 -20.03
CA GLU A 349 -16.12 12.99 -20.06
C GLU A 349 -15.83 13.67 -18.71
N ALA A 350 -16.87 14.11 -18.01
CA ALA A 350 -16.75 14.73 -16.68
C ALA A 350 -16.24 13.77 -15.59
N ASP A 351 -16.50 12.46 -15.73
CA ASP A 351 -16.18 11.44 -14.74
C ASP A 351 -14.83 10.74 -15.01
N VAL A 352 -14.32 10.80 -16.24
CA VAL A 352 -13.09 10.12 -16.66
C VAL A 352 -11.87 10.44 -15.77
N PRO A 353 -11.61 11.70 -15.34
CA PRO A 353 -10.51 11.99 -14.42
C PRO A 353 -10.63 11.25 -13.08
N ASP A 354 -11.84 11.15 -12.53
CA ASP A 354 -12.12 10.48 -11.26
C ASP A 354 -12.04 8.97 -11.38
N VAL A 355 -12.61 8.41 -12.45
CA VAL A 355 -12.53 6.98 -12.80
C VAL A 355 -11.07 6.55 -12.97
N SER A 356 -10.28 7.33 -13.73
CA SER A 356 -8.84 7.08 -13.91
C SER A 356 -8.07 7.14 -12.59
N ARG A 357 -8.36 8.14 -11.75
CA ARG A 357 -7.74 8.28 -10.43
C ARG A 357 -8.06 7.09 -9.52
N ILE A 358 -9.30 6.60 -9.52
CA ILE A 358 -9.70 5.42 -8.74
C ILE A 358 -8.87 4.20 -9.14
N VAL A 359 -8.68 3.97 -10.43
CA VAL A 359 -7.87 2.87 -10.94
C VAL A 359 -6.40 3.00 -10.53
N TRP A 360 -5.81 4.19 -10.64
CA TRP A 360 -4.43 4.43 -10.20
C TRP A 360 -4.25 4.26 -8.70
N GLU A 361 -5.16 4.80 -7.89
CA GLU A 361 -5.09 4.68 -6.43
C GLU A 361 -5.23 3.21 -5.97
N HIS A 362 -6.08 2.43 -6.64
CA HIS A 362 -6.15 0.98 -6.43
C HIS A 362 -4.85 0.28 -6.82
N LEU A 363 -4.30 0.60 -8.00
CA LEU A 363 -3.04 0.06 -8.47
C LEU A 363 -1.90 0.31 -7.46
N TYR A 364 -1.82 1.51 -6.93
CA TYR A 364 -0.83 1.90 -5.93
C TYR A 364 -0.98 1.09 -4.64
N GLY A 365 -2.20 0.95 -4.13
CA GLY A 365 -2.49 0.09 -2.97
C GLY A 365 -2.03 -1.35 -3.22
N ALA A 366 -2.41 -1.93 -4.36
CA ALA A 366 -2.08 -3.30 -4.72
C ALA A 366 -0.56 -3.55 -4.89
N VAL A 367 0.21 -2.55 -5.33
CA VAL A 367 1.67 -2.62 -5.42
C VAL A 367 2.31 -2.53 -4.04
N LEU A 368 1.86 -1.59 -3.21
CA LEU A 368 2.37 -1.40 -1.85
C LEU A 368 2.07 -2.62 -0.98
N GLY A 369 0.89 -3.22 -1.08
CA GLY A 369 0.53 -4.44 -0.36
C GLY A 369 1.35 -5.68 -0.73
N ARG A 370 2.06 -5.68 -1.89
CA ARG A 370 2.98 -6.75 -2.29
C ARG A 370 4.40 -6.56 -1.76
N PHE A 371 4.84 -5.31 -1.55
CA PHE A 371 6.20 -4.97 -1.15
C PHE A 371 6.58 -5.53 0.24
N GLU A 372 5.58 -5.79 1.09
CA GLU A 372 5.79 -6.33 2.44
C GLU A 372 5.53 -7.84 2.58
N LYS A 373 4.98 -8.51 1.57
CA LYS A 373 4.48 -9.91 1.70
C LYS A 373 5.40 -10.98 1.08
N PHE A 374 6.71 -10.75 0.98
CA PHE A 374 7.66 -11.71 0.38
C PHE A 374 8.60 -12.40 1.37
N ASP A 375 8.00 -13.09 2.33
CA ASP A 375 8.53 -14.28 2.99
C ASP A 375 7.49 -15.43 2.98
N GLY A 376 6.92 -15.71 1.80
CA GLY A 376 6.31 -17.02 1.48
C GLY A 376 4.96 -17.37 2.12
N GLU A 377 4.53 -16.69 3.19
CA GLU A 377 3.24 -16.91 3.83
C GLU A 377 2.33 -15.68 3.70
N THR A 378 1.52 -15.65 2.64
CA THR A 378 0.48 -14.62 2.50
C THR A 378 -0.66 -14.85 3.49
N PHE A 379 -1.38 -13.78 3.86
CA PHE A 379 -2.63 -13.84 4.62
C PHE A 379 -3.60 -14.91 4.06
N ALA A 380 -3.80 -14.90 2.73
CA ALA A 380 -4.59 -15.89 2.02
C ALA A 380 -4.11 -17.34 2.22
N ASN A 381 -2.79 -17.58 2.24
CA ASN A 381 -2.22 -18.92 2.44
C ASN A 381 -2.43 -19.44 3.87
N ARG A 382 -2.32 -18.56 4.88
CA ARG A 382 -2.52 -18.92 6.29
C ARG A 382 -3.99 -19.12 6.64
N THR A 383 -4.89 -18.28 6.14
CA THR A 383 -6.34 -18.46 6.29
C THR A 383 -6.83 -19.71 5.57
N ALA A 384 -6.35 -19.97 4.35
CA ALA A 384 -6.68 -21.21 3.66
C ALA A 384 -6.22 -22.45 4.45
N ALA A 385 -5.02 -22.42 5.02
CA ALA A 385 -4.52 -23.50 5.87
C ALA A 385 -5.29 -23.64 7.20
N ALA A 386 -5.68 -22.53 7.84
CA ALA A 386 -6.43 -22.53 9.10
C ALA A 386 -7.88 -23.03 8.93
N ALA A 387 -8.48 -22.81 7.77
CA ALA A 387 -9.84 -23.22 7.42
C ALA A 387 -9.93 -24.53 6.63
N ASP A 388 -8.82 -25.26 6.47
CA ASP A 388 -8.70 -26.48 5.64
C ASP A 388 -9.20 -26.29 4.19
N LEU A 389 -9.06 -25.07 3.68
CA LEU A 389 -9.40 -24.69 2.31
C LEU A 389 -8.19 -24.93 1.39
N PRO A 390 -8.41 -25.27 0.11
CA PRO A 390 -7.31 -25.43 -0.83
C PRO A 390 -6.51 -24.13 -0.93
N ILE A 391 -5.22 -24.20 -0.56
CA ILE A 391 -4.29 -23.08 -0.65
C ILE A 391 -4.27 -22.60 -2.10
N PRO A 392 -4.69 -21.35 -2.39
CA PRO A 392 -4.61 -20.83 -3.74
C PRO A 392 -3.13 -20.84 -4.15
N PRO A 393 -2.77 -21.34 -5.34
CA PRO A 393 -1.38 -21.27 -5.79
C PRO A 393 -0.92 -19.80 -5.72
N ALA A 394 0.33 -19.57 -5.28
CA ALA A 394 0.94 -18.24 -5.27
C ALA A 394 0.86 -17.66 -6.69
N ARG A 395 -0.15 -16.82 -6.91
CA ARG A 395 -0.41 -16.21 -8.20
C ARG A 395 -0.25 -14.70 -8.06
N PRO A 396 0.31 -14.01 -9.06
CA PRO A 396 0.19 -12.55 -9.23
C PRO A 396 -1.26 -12.02 -9.24
N GLY A 397 -2.27 -12.88 -9.13
CA GLY A 397 -3.64 -12.65 -9.52
C GLY A 397 -4.60 -12.09 -8.45
N LEU A 398 -4.19 -11.79 -7.22
CA LEU A 398 -5.08 -11.10 -6.27
C LEU A 398 -5.18 -9.60 -6.60
N ALA A 399 -4.04 -8.95 -6.85
CA ALA A 399 -3.99 -7.56 -7.30
C ALA A 399 -4.67 -7.36 -8.67
N VAL A 400 -4.37 -8.26 -9.63
CA VAL A 400 -4.99 -8.24 -10.96
C VAL A 400 -6.48 -8.53 -10.90
N LEU A 401 -6.93 -9.37 -9.99
CA LEU A 401 -8.36 -9.60 -9.82
C LEU A 401 -9.06 -8.43 -9.10
N GLY A 402 -8.42 -7.79 -8.12
CA GLY A 402 -8.91 -6.53 -7.57
C GLY A 402 -9.04 -5.45 -8.67
N LEU A 403 -8.09 -5.41 -9.60
CA LEU A 403 -8.16 -4.56 -10.79
C LEU A 403 -9.33 -4.90 -11.71
N GLU A 404 -9.56 -6.19 -11.99
CA GLU A 404 -10.74 -6.62 -12.74
C GLU A 404 -12.04 -6.18 -12.06
N ILE A 405 -12.17 -6.35 -10.75
CA ILE A 405 -13.37 -5.96 -9.99
C ILE A 405 -13.60 -4.46 -10.05
N VAL A 406 -12.55 -3.65 -9.88
CA VAL A 406 -12.65 -2.19 -9.98
C VAL A 406 -13.08 -1.79 -11.38
N VAL A 407 -12.47 -2.34 -12.42
CA VAL A 407 -12.83 -2.02 -13.80
C VAL A 407 -14.26 -2.46 -14.09
N ASP A 408 -14.65 -3.67 -13.71
CA ASP A 408 -16.02 -4.18 -13.89
C ASP A 408 -17.05 -3.28 -13.18
N GLY A 409 -16.78 -2.87 -11.94
CA GLY A 409 -17.66 -1.98 -11.19
C GLY A 409 -17.75 -0.58 -11.79
N LEU A 410 -16.64 -0.02 -12.29
CA LEU A 410 -16.61 1.27 -12.96
C LEU A 410 -17.43 1.22 -14.25
N LEU A 411 -17.25 0.17 -15.05
CA LEU A 411 -18.00 -0.01 -16.29
C LEU A 411 -19.48 -0.26 -16.02
N ALA A 412 -19.84 -1.04 -15.00
CA ALA A 412 -21.24 -1.25 -14.64
C ALA A 412 -21.95 0.02 -14.14
N ARG A 413 -21.20 0.97 -13.56
CA ARG A 413 -21.75 2.19 -12.97
C ARG A 413 -21.82 3.36 -13.96
N PHE A 414 -20.89 3.42 -14.91
CA PHE A 414 -20.72 4.57 -15.81
C PHE A 414 -20.82 4.25 -17.31
N GLY A 415 -20.75 2.97 -17.71
CA GLY A 415 -20.97 2.51 -19.09
C GLY A 415 -22.37 1.93 -19.27
#